data_AF-A0A257L9E0-F1
#
_entry.id   AF-A0A257L9E0-F1
#
_cell.length_a   1.000
_cell.length_b   1.000
_cell.length_c   1.000
_cell.angle_alpha   90.00
_cell.angle_beta   90.00
_cell.angle_gamma   90.00
#
_symmetry.space_group_name_H-M   'P 1'
#
loop_
_entity.id
_entity.type
_entity.pdbx_description
1 polymer ?
#
loop_
_entity_poly.entity_id
_entity_poly.type
_entity_poly.pdbx_seq_one_letter_code
_entity_poly.pdbx_strand_id
1 'polypeptide(L)' 'MKVLLDIPDNKAASLMDVLRSISYVRAKTITDEKALLMEEIKEAVEEMKLVRNGKKKARNAEDFLNEL' A
#
# COMPACT_ATOMS: atom_id res chain seq x y z
N MET A 1 6.94 9.99 8.27
CA MET A 1 6.98 9.10 7.09
C MET A 1 6.37 7.76 7.49
N LYS A 2 5.64 7.08 6.58
CA LYS A 2 5.14 5.71 6.79
C LYS A 2 5.82 4.81 5.78
N VAL A 3 6.17 3.59 6.18
CA VAL A 3 6.91 2.61 5.35
C VAL A 3 6.19 1.26 5.47
N LEU A 4 6.05 0.56 4.35
CA LEU A 4 5.59 -0.83 4.28
C LEU A 4 6.82 -1.71 4.04
N LEU A 5 6.92 -2.81 4.76
CA LEU A 5 8.06 -3.74 4.70
C LEU A 5 7.51 -5.12 4.34
N ASP A 6 8.03 -5.69 3.27
CA ASP A 6 7.81 -7.09 2.90
C ASP A 6 8.99 -7.92 3.47
N ILE A 7 8.68 -8.83 4.38
CA ILE A 7 9.68 -9.57 5.17
C ILE A 7 9.23 -11.03 5.25
N PRO A 8 10.12 -12.00 4.96
CA PRO A 8 9.80 -13.41 5.16
C PRO A 8 9.41 -13.71 6.62
N ASP A 9 8.36 -14.51 6.83
CA ASP A 9 7.82 -14.84 8.16
C ASP A 9 8.88 -15.31 9.16
N ASN A 10 9.82 -16.13 8.70
CA ASN A 10 10.90 -16.68 9.53
C ASN A 10 11.89 -15.61 10.03
N LYS A 11 11.84 -14.39 9.49
CA LYS A 11 12.67 -13.24 9.90
C LYS A 11 11.85 -12.09 10.49
N ALA A 12 10.54 -12.09 10.31
CA ALA A 12 9.66 -11.01 10.76
C ALA A 12 9.71 -10.81 12.28
N ALA A 13 9.74 -11.90 13.06
CA ALA A 13 9.81 -11.83 14.51
C ALA A 13 11.04 -11.06 15.00
N SER A 14 12.24 -11.45 14.54
CA SER A 14 13.50 -10.83 14.96
C SER A 14 13.60 -9.36 14.58
N LEU A 15 13.09 -8.97 13.40
CA LEU A 15 13.08 -7.57 12.98
C LEU A 15 12.07 -6.73 13.77
N MET A 16 10.90 -7.29 14.10
CA MET A 16 9.90 -6.60 14.90
C MET A 16 10.40 -6.27 16.31
N ASP A 17 11.22 -7.13 16.92
CA ASP A 17 11.84 -6.86 18.23
C ASP A 17 12.79 -5.66 18.16
N VAL A 18 13.63 -5.61 17.10
CA VAL A 18 14.51 -4.46 16.85
C VAL A 18 13.69 -3.19 16.65
N LEU A 19 12.65 -3.22 15.81
CA LEU A 19 11.81 -2.04 15.56
C LEU A 19 11.10 -1.54 16.82
N ARG A 20 10.68 -2.46 17.72
CA ARG A 20 10.04 -2.11 19.00
C ARG A 20 11.03 -1.53 20.02
N SER A 21 12.31 -1.88 19.92
CA SER A 21 13.36 -1.32 20.80
C SER A 21 13.65 0.16 20.51
N ILE A 22 13.28 0.65 19.33
CA ILE A 22 13.50 2.04 18.91
C ILE A 22 12.31 2.89 19.38
N SER A 23 12.52 3.74 20.40
CA SER A 23 11.47 4.48 21.10
C SER A 23 10.58 5.38 20.23
N TYR A 24 11.09 5.89 19.11
CA TYR A 24 10.34 6.75 18.19
C TYR A 24 9.67 5.98 17.04
N VAL A 25 9.87 4.67 16.93
CA VAL A 25 9.28 3.82 15.89
C VAL A 25 8.04 3.13 16.44
N ARG A 26 6.94 3.20 15.67
CA ARG A 26 5.71 2.46 15.98
C ARG A 26 5.52 1.40 14.91
N ALA A 27 5.88 0.17 15.25
CA ALA A 27 5.66 -0.99 14.39
C ALA A 27 4.30 -1.64 14.67
N LYS A 28 3.55 -1.93 13.62
CA LYS A 28 2.30 -2.70 13.66
C LYS A 28 2.33 -3.70 12.52
N THR A 29 1.99 -4.95 12.81
CA THR A 29 1.75 -5.96 11.78
C THR A 29 0.42 -5.69 11.10
N ILE A 30 0.36 -6.01 9.82
CA ILE A 30 -0.86 -5.98 9.00
C ILE A 30 -0.99 -7.34 8.31
N THR A 31 -2.20 -7.72 7.94
CA THR A 31 -2.43 -8.91 7.12
C THR A 31 -2.04 -8.61 5.67
N ASP A 32 -1.73 -9.66 4.91
CA ASP A 32 -1.37 -9.55 3.50
C ASP A 32 -2.47 -8.87 2.68
N GLU A 33 -3.73 -9.25 2.91
CA GLU A 33 -4.91 -8.61 2.29
C GLU A 33 -4.94 -7.10 2.53
N LYS A 34 -4.58 -6.66 3.74
CA LYS A 34 -4.57 -5.24 4.10
C LYS A 34 -3.36 -4.51 3.50
N ALA A 35 -2.22 -5.19 3.37
CA ALA A 35 -1.05 -4.67 2.69
C ALA A 35 -1.36 -4.42 1.21
N LEU A 36 -1.92 -5.43 0.54
CA LEU A 36 -2.33 -5.35 -0.86
C LEU A 36 -3.34 -4.22 -1.09
N LEU A 37 -4.40 -4.16 -0.28
CA LEU A 37 -5.40 -3.10 -0.37
C LEU A 37 -4.79 -1.69 -0.23
N MET A 38 -3.80 -1.53 0.64
CA MET A 38 -3.13 -0.23 0.81
C MET A 38 -2.31 0.17 -0.43
N GLU A 39 -1.67 -0.79 -1.10
CA GLU A 39 -0.94 -0.56 -2.34
C GLU A 39 -1.89 -0.22 -3.49
N GLU A 40 -2.94 -1.01 -3.69
CA GLU A 40 -3.95 -0.79 -4.73
C GLU A 40 -4.65 0.57 -4.58
N ILE A 41 -5.04 0.94 -3.36
CA ILE A 41 -5.66 2.25 -3.10
C ILE A 41 -4.65 3.38 -3.39
N LYS A 42 -3.39 3.21 -2.98
CA LYS A 42 -2.36 4.23 -3.22
C LYS A 42 -2.16 4.45 -4.71
N GLU A 43 -2.04 3.38 -5.48
CA GLU A 43 -1.93 3.42 -6.93
C GLU A 43 -3.14 4.11 -7.55
N ALA A 44 -4.36 3.71 -7.18
CA ALA A 44 -5.59 4.33 -7.67
C ALA A 44 -5.64 5.83 -7.37
N VAL A 45 -5.21 6.26 -6.19
CA VAL A 45 -5.15 7.69 -5.84
C VAL A 45 -4.10 8.43 -6.67
N GLU A 46 -2.96 7.82 -6.94
CA GLU A 46 -1.92 8.39 -7.81
C GLU A 46 -2.42 8.52 -9.26
N GLU A 47 -3.12 7.51 -9.78
CA GLU A 47 -3.76 7.59 -11.09
C GLU A 47 -4.77 8.73 -11.16
N MET A 48 -5.62 8.86 -10.14
CA MET A 48 -6.63 9.92 -10.08
C MET A 48 -6.00 11.31 -9.99
N LYS A 49 -4.84 11.46 -9.36
CA LYS A 49 -4.07 12.72 -9.40
C LYS A 49 -3.59 13.03 -10.81
N LEU A 50 -3.12 12.03 -11.57
CA LEU A 50 -2.71 12.22 -12.96
C LEU A 50 -3.89 12.63 -13.85
N VAL A 51 -5.05 12.03 -13.63
CA VAL A 51 -6.31 12.42 -14.30
C VAL A 51 -6.68 13.87 -13.99
N ARG A 52 -6.67 14.25 -12.71
CA ARG A 52 -6.96 15.63 -12.29
C ARG A 52 -5.98 16.65 -12.86
N ASN A 53 -4.72 16.26 -13.04
CA ASN A 53 -3.68 17.10 -13.64
C ASN A 53 -3.72 17.11 -15.18
N GLY A 54 -4.70 16.46 -15.81
CA GLY A 54 -4.85 16.38 -17.28
C GLY A 54 -3.80 15.50 -17.97
N LYS A 55 -3.00 14.74 -17.21
CA LYS A 55 -1.93 13.88 -17.74
C LYS A 55 -2.42 12.49 -18.15
N LYS A 56 -3.57 12.05 -17.65
CA LYS A 56 -4.21 10.78 -17.98
C LYS A 56 -5.70 11.02 -18.24
N LYS A 57 -6.31 10.28 -19.17
CA LYS A 57 -7.76 10.34 -19.39
C LYS A 57 -8.46 9.41 -18.39
N ALA A 58 -9.52 9.90 -17.77
CA ALA A 58 -10.44 9.03 -17.04
C ALA A 58 -11.15 8.09 -18.02
N ARG A 59 -11.53 6.91 -17.54
CA ARG A 59 -12.45 6.00 -18.24
C ARG A 59 -13.70 5.80 -17.39
N ASN A 60 -14.79 5.40 -18.02
CA ASN A 60 -16.00 5.00 -17.31
C ASN A 60 -15.70 3.76 -16.45
N ALA A 61 -16.22 3.74 -15.22
CA ALA A 61 -16.06 2.63 -14.30
C ALA A 61 -16.83 1.39 -14.76
N GLU A 62 -18.03 1.56 -15.31
CA GLU A 62 -18.85 0.44 -15.83
C GLU A 62 -18.14 -0.26 -16.99
N ASP A 63 -17.64 0.52 -17.96
CA ASP A 63 -16.89 -0.02 -19.10
C ASP A 63 -15.65 -0.79 -18.64
N PHE A 64 -14.90 -0.25 -17.66
CA PHE A 64 -13.74 -0.94 -17.12
C PHE A 64 -14.10 -2.27 -16.44
N LEU A 65 -15.16 -2.30 -15.63
CA LEU A 65 -15.57 -3.50 -14.91
C LEU A 65 -16.08 -4.59 -15.87
N ASN A 66 -16.59 -4.22 -17.05
CA ASN A 66 -17.02 -5.15 -18.08
C ASN A 66 -15.85 -5.72 -18.92
N GLU A 67 -14.65 -5.13 -18.84
CA GLU A 67 -13.43 -5.58 -19.55
C GLU A 67 -12.56 -6.56 -18.75
N LEU A 68 -12.76 -6.63 -17.43
CA LEU A 68 -12.05 -7.52 -16.50
C LEU A 68 -12.75 -8.87 -16.35
#